data_AF-A0A6L8BFU1-F1
#
_entry.id   AF-A0A6L8BFU1-F1
#
_cell.length_a   1.000
_cell.length_b   1.000
_cell.length_c   1.000
_cell.angle_alpha   90.00
_cell.angle_beta   90.00
_cell.angle_gamma   90.00
#
_symmetry.space_group_name_H-M   'P 1'
#
loop_
_entity.id
_entity.type
_entity.pdbx_description
1 polymer ?
#
loop_
_entity_poly.entity_id
_entity_poly.type
_entity_poly.pdbx_seq_one_letter_code
_entity_poly.pdbx_strand_id
1 'polypeptide(L)'
;VSGEAEDRTLNVWVRFQLRILHGAIHTVRYNVYGCPHTVAAAEWIAERLEGRPAGALDELSMRKCLEILGIPVEKLGKLLLLEDALAACRRRLDEHKG
;
A
#
# COMPACT_ATOMS: atom_id res chain seq x y z
N VAL A 1 7.27 -8.81 -6.17
CA VAL A 1 5.90 -8.69 -6.71
C VAL A 1 5.52 -7.22 -6.88
N SER A 2 4.49 -6.91 -7.67
CA SER A 2 3.94 -5.56 -7.77
C SER A 2 2.43 -5.56 -7.87
N GLY A 3 1.79 -4.52 -7.37
CA GLY A 3 0.34 -4.35 -7.38
C GLY A 3 -0.02 -2.88 -7.57
N GLU A 4 -1.12 -2.62 -8.24
CA GLU A 4 -1.56 -1.28 -8.62
C GLU A 4 -3.07 -1.16 -8.53
N ALA A 5 -3.54 0.08 -8.34
CA ALA A 5 -4.95 0.45 -8.30
C ALA A 5 -5.11 1.87 -8.84
N GLU A 6 -6.26 2.13 -9.50
CA GLU A 6 -6.61 3.41 -10.10
C GLU A 6 -8.07 3.73 -9.84
N ASP A 7 -8.36 4.99 -9.52
CA ASP A 7 -9.70 5.56 -9.64
C ASP A 7 -9.60 6.96 -10.28
N ARG A 8 -10.12 7.06 -11.51
CA ARG A 8 -10.11 8.31 -12.30
C ARG A 8 -11.08 9.35 -11.76
N THR A 9 -12.18 8.94 -11.13
CA THR A 9 -13.15 9.87 -10.53
C THR A 9 -12.55 10.55 -9.30
N LEU A 10 -11.69 9.82 -8.58
CA LEU A 10 -10.98 10.34 -7.41
C LEU A 10 -9.64 11.01 -7.76
N ASN A 11 -9.19 10.88 -9.01
CA ASN A 11 -7.87 11.30 -9.51
C ASN A 11 -6.74 10.67 -8.69
N VAL A 12 -6.78 9.35 -8.51
CA VAL A 12 -5.78 8.58 -7.76
C VAL A 12 -5.30 7.41 -8.59
N TRP A 13 -3.98 7.24 -8.67
CA TRP A 13 -3.34 6.01 -9.11
C TRP A 13 -2.17 5.71 -8.18
N VAL A 14 -2.02 4.45 -7.80
CA VAL A 14 -0.92 3.99 -6.96
C VAL A 14 -0.40 2.65 -7.44
N ARG A 15 0.91 2.49 -7.39
CA ARG A 15 1.60 1.23 -7.65
C ARG A 15 2.63 0.97 -6.57
N PHE A 16 2.58 -0.22 -5.98
CA PHE A 16 3.61 -0.74 -5.08
C PHE A 16 4.45 -1.81 -5.76
N GLN A 17 5.73 -1.83 -5.43
CA GLN A 17 6.69 -2.85 -5.84
C GLN A 17 7.40 -3.35 -4.59
N LEU A 18 7.18 -4.63 -4.27
CA LEU A 18 7.73 -5.28 -3.09
C LEU A 18 8.81 -6.28 -3.50
N ARG A 19 9.99 -6.15 -2.90
CA ARG A 19 11.03 -7.18 -2.97
C ARG A 19 10.91 -8.08 -1.74
N ILE A 20 10.62 -9.36 -1.96
CA ILE A 20 10.56 -10.36 -0.89
C ILE A 20 11.82 -11.21 -0.91
N LEU A 21 12.48 -11.33 0.24
CA LEU A 21 13.64 -12.20 0.46
C LEU A 21 13.42 -13.01 1.73
N HIS A 22 13.60 -14.33 1.65
CA HIS A 22 13.42 -15.25 2.79
C HIS A 22 12.07 -15.07 3.52
N GLY A 23 10.99 -14.79 2.78
CA GLY A 23 9.65 -14.58 3.34
C GLY A 23 9.41 -13.20 3.98
N ALA A 24 10.40 -12.30 3.98
CA ALA A 24 10.29 -10.93 4.50
C ALA A 24 10.29 -9.89 3.37
N ILE A 25 9.62 -8.77 3.60
CA ILE A 25 9.59 -7.60 2.71
C ILE A 25 10.91 -6.85 2.91
N HIS A 26 11.85 -7.03 2.00
CA HIS A 26 13.16 -6.40 2.08
C HIS A 26 13.14 -4.94 1.61
N THR A 27 12.29 -4.62 0.63
CA THR A 27 12.21 -3.26 0.08
C THR A 27 10.80 -2.99 -0.42
N VAL A 28 10.31 -1.78 -0.17
CA VAL A 28 9.07 -1.25 -0.72
C VAL A 28 9.40 -0.02 -1.58
N ARG A 29 8.92 -0.03 -2.82
CA ARG A 29 8.95 1.14 -3.70
C ARG A 29 7.52 1.45 -4.14
N TYR A 30 7.25 2.73 -4.37
CA TYR A 30 5.93 3.18 -4.77
C TYR A 30 5.99 4.28 -5.81
N ASN A 31 4.95 4.32 -6.65
CA ASN A 31 4.63 5.46 -7.49
C ASN A 31 3.20 5.89 -7.15
N VAL A 32 2.98 7.18 -6.98
CA VAL A 32 1.68 7.75 -6.63
C VAL A 32 1.38 8.92 -7.55
N TYR A 33 0.19 8.89 -8.14
CA TYR A 33 -0.49 10.06 -8.64
C TYR A 33 -1.68 10.32 -7.74
N GLY A 34 -1.69 11.47 -7.06
CA GLY A 34 -2.72 11.79 -6.09
C GLY A 34 -2.36 13.03 -5.28
N CYS A 35 -3.15 13.30 -4.24
CA CYS A 35 -2.91 14.45 -3.37
C CYS A 35 -1.77 14.18 -2.36
N PRO A 36 -1.26 15.20 -1.64
CA PRO A 36 -0.20 15.02 -0.64
C PRO A 36 -0.49 13.95 0.42
N HIS A 37 -1.75 13.81 0.84
CA HIS A 37 -2.15 12.76 1.79
C HIS A 37 -1.99 11.33 1.21
N THR A 38 -2.18 11.16 -0.10
CA THR A 38 -1.98 9.88 -0.78
C THR A 38 -0.50 9.52 -0.81
N VAL A 39 0.36 10.51 -1.07
CA VAL A 39 1.82 10.33 -1.06
C VAL A 39 2.31 9.99 0.36
N ALA A 40 1.87 10.74 1.37
CA ALA A 40 2.23 10.50 2.76
C ALA A 40 1.76 9.13 3.26
N ALA A 41 0.55 8.68 2.88
CA ALA A 41 0.07 7.35 3.21
C ALA A 41 0.91 6.24 2.54
N ALA A 42 1.33 6.43 1.28
CA ALA A 42 2.19 5.45 0.59
C ALA A 42 3.58 5.34 1.22
N GLU A 43 4.15 6.47 1.65
CA GLU A 43 5.40 6.53 2.41
C GLU A 43 5.28 5.79 3.75
N TRP A 44 4.23 6.11 4.52
CA TRP A 44 3.92 5.46 5.80
C TRP A 44 3.75 3.94 5.67
N ILE A 45 3.13 3.47 4.58
CA ILE A 45 3.03 2.04 4.25
C ILE A 45 4.41 1.45 4.01
N ALA A 46 5.24 2.10 3.20
CA ALA A 46 6.57 1.60 2.87
C ALA A 46 7.44 1.43 4.13
N GLU A 47 7.50 2.45 4.99
CA GLU A 47 8.24 2.42 6.25
C GLU A 47 7.77 1.31 7.19
N ARG A 48 6.46 1.04 7.24
CA ARG A 48 5.89 0.03 8.12
C ARG A 48 6.10 -1.39 7.64
N LEU A 49 6.23 -1.60 6.34
CA LEU A 49 6.34 -2.92 5.75
C LEU A 49 7.80 -3.36 5.58
N GLU A 50 8.73 -2.45 5.33
CA GLU A 50 10.14 -2.80 5.20
C GLU A 50 10.66 -3.53 6.46
N GLY A 51 11.31 -4.67 6.25
CA GLY A 51 11.80 -5.55 7.31
C GLY A 51 10.75 -6.48 7.93
N ARG A 52 9.47 -6.35 7.58
CA ARG A 52 8.39 -7.20 8.13
C ARG A 52 8.20 -8.50 7.33
N PRO A 53 7.62 -9.55 7.93
CA PRO A 53 7.17 -10.73 7.19
C PRO A 53 6.18 -10.36 6.09
N ALA A 54 6.16 -11.11 5.00
CA ALA A 54 5.22 -10.88 3.90
C ALA A 54 3.75 -10.90 4.35
N GLY A 55 3.43 -11.60 5.45
CA GLY A 55 2.10 -11.61 6.09
C GLY A 55 1.63 -10.23 6.58
N ALA A 56 2.55 -9.30 6.87
CA ALA A 56 2.23 -7.98 7.40
C ALA A 56 1.43 -7.10 6.42
N LEU A 57 1.32 -7.46 5.14
CA LEU A 57 0.43 -6.76 4.20
C LEU A 57 -1.04 -6.84 4.65
N ASP A 58 -1.43 -7.89 5.36
CA ASP A 58 -2.82 -8.09 5.81
C ASP A 58 -3.11 -7.35 7.13
N GLU A 59 -2.08 -6.82 7.79
CA GLU A 59 -2.17 -6.09 9.06
C GLU A 59 -2.35 -4.57 8.85
N LEU A 60 -2.16 -4.08 7.62
CA LEU A 60 -2.30 -2.66 7.31
C LEU A 60 -3.77 -2.24 7.29
N SER A 61 -4.00 -1.04 7.81
CA SER A 61 -5.33 -0.43 7.83
C SER A 61 -5.20 1.05 7.54
N MET A 62 -5.87 1.51 6.49
CA MET A 62 -5.91 2.92 6.14
C MET A 62 -6.62 3.72 7.21
N ARG A 63 -7.64 3.18 7.89
CA ARG A 63 -8.24 3.85 9.05
C ARG A 63 -7.20 4.21 10.11
N LYS A 64 -6.32 3.28 10.48
CA LYS A 64 -5.22 3.53 11.42
C LYS A 64 -4.18 4.50 10.85
N CYS A 65 -3.93 4.44 9.54
CA CYS A 65 -3.08 5.41 8.84
C CYS A 65 -3.64 6.83 8.96
N LEU A 66 -4.95 7.03 8.75
CA LEU A 66 -5.59 8.34 8.88
C LEU A 66 -5.41 8.91 10.29
N GLU A 67 -5.66 8.09 11.31
CA GLU A 67 -5.50 8.49 12.71
C GLU A 67 -4.06 8.92 13.02
N ILE A 68 -3.07 8.15 12.56
CA ILE A 68 -1.64 8.44 12.83
C ILE A 68 -1.17 9.68 12.07
N LEU A 69 -1.61 9.86 10.82
CA LEU A 69 -1.18 10.97 9.97
C LEU A 69 -2.05 12.23 10.13
N GLY A 70 -3.10 12.19 10.96
CA GLY A 70 -4.04 13.29 11.14
C GLY A 70 -4.82 13.63 9.86
N ILE A 71 -5.04 12.64 8.98
CA ILE A 71 -5.74 12.84 7.71
C ILE A 71 -7.26 12.84 7.95
N PRO A 72 -8.01 13.81 7.40
CA PRO A 72 -9.46 13.86 7.55
C PRO A 72 -10.17 12.61 7.02
N VAL A 73 -11.21 12.14 7.73
CA VAL A 73 -11.93 10.89 7.42
C VAL A 73 -12.58 10.90 6.04
N GLU A 74 -12.93 12.07 5.52
CA GLU A 74 -13.53 12.24 4.19
C GLU A 74 -12.54 11.85 3.06
N LYS A 75 -11.24 11.73 3.38
CA LYS A 75 -10.22 11.26 2.44
C LYS A 75 -10.08 9.74 2.42
N LEU A 76 -10.74 9.01 3.33
CA LEU A 76 -10.61 7.56 3.45
C LEU A 76 -10.88 6.84 2.13
N GLY A 77 -11.94 7.22 1.40
CA GLY A 77 -12.27 6.57 0.12
C GLY A 77 -11.13 6.59 -0.89
N LYS A 78 -10.34 7.68 -0.93
CA LYS A 78 -9.15 7.78 -1.79
C LYS A 78 -7.99 6.90 -1.31
N LEU A 79 -7.89 6.73 0.00
CA LEU A 79 -6.79 5.97 0.61
C LEU A 79 -7.03 4.46 0.56
N LEU A 80 -8.28 4.00 0.44
CA LEU A 80 -8.58 2.58 0.24
C LEU A 80 -7.94 2.01 -1.05
N LEU A 81 -7.68 2.84 -2.06
CA LEU A 81 -6.95 2.42 -3.27
C LEU A 81 -5.51 1.94 -2.95
N LEU A 82 -4.91 2.39 -1.84
CA LEU A 82 -3.63 1.86 -1.40
C LEU A 82 -3.77 0.42 -0.87
N GLU A 83 -4.87 0.10 -0.18
CA GLU A 83 -5.17 -1.27 0.24
C GLU A 83 -5.41 -2.17 -0.97
N ASP A 84 -6.12 -1.68 -1.99
CA ASP A 84 -6.35 -2.44 -3.23
C ASP A 84 -5.04 -2.78 -3.95
N ALA A 85 -4.12 -1.83 -4.03
CA ALA A 85 -2.79 -2.05 -4.62
C ALA A 85 -1.93 -3.03 -3.79
N LEU A 86 -2.04 -3.01 -2.46
CA LEU A 86 -1.39 -3.98 -1.59
C LEU A 86 -2.02 -5.37 -1.70
N ALA A 87 -3.35 -5.46 -1.81
CA ALA A 87 -4.06 -6.71 -2.07
C ALA A 87 -3.65 -7.32 -3.42
N ALA A 88 -3.42 -6.49 -4.44
CA ALA A 88 -2.84 -6.94 -5.71
C ALA A 88 -1.40 -7.48 -5.55
N CYS A 89 -0.58 -6.88 -4.67
CA CYS A 89 0.73 -7.46 -4.32
C CYS A 89 0.59 -8.82 -3.64
N ARG A 90 -0.35 -8.96 -2.70
CA ARG A 90 -0.64 -10.21 -1.99
C ARG A 90 -1.02 -11.32 -2.94
N ARG A 91 -2.00 -11.10 -3.82
CA ARG A 91 -2.44 -12.11 -4.81
C ARG A 91 -1.28 -12.64 -5.63
N ARG A 92 -0.40 -11.76 -6.10
CA ARG A 92 0.82 -12.16 -6.82
C ARG A 92 1.81 -12.93 -5.97
N LEU A 93 1.93 -12.64 -4.67
CA LEU A 93 2.79 -13.44 -3.79
C LEU A 93 2.28 -14.87 -3.66
N ASP A 94 0.97 -15.04 -3.62
CA ASP A 94 0.37 -16.35 -3.47
C ASP A 94 0.48 -17.16 -4.77
N GLU A 95 0.35 -16.51 -5.94
CA GLU A 95 0.62 -17.11 -7.26
C GLU A 95 2.06 -17.63 -7.41
N HIS A 96 3.05 -16.98 -6.78
CA HIS A 96 4.46 -17.39 -6.85
C HIS A 96 4.86 -18.42 -5.78
N LYS A 97 3.97 -18.76 -4.84
CA LYS A 97 4.19 -19.80 -3.82
C LYS A 97 3.63 -21.16 -4.24
N GLY A 98 2.71 -21.21 -5.20
CA GLY A 98 2.17 -22.43 -5.81
C GLY A 98 3.08 -22.96 -6.91
#